data_AF-A0AAT9QXQ5-F1
#
_entry.id   AF-A0AAT9QXQ5-F1
#
_cell.length_a   1.000
_cell.length_b   1.000
_cell.length_c   1.000
_cell.angle_alpha   90.00
_cell.angle_beta   90.00
_cell.angle_gamma   90.00
#
_symmetry.space_group_name_H-M   'P 1'
#
loop_
_entity.id
_entity.type
_entity.pdbx_description
1 polymer ?
#
loop_
_entity_poly.entity_id
_entity_poly.type
_entity_poly.pdbx_seq_one_letter_code
_entity_poly.pdbx_strand_id
1 'polypeptide(L)'
;MTTTRHLTTVIRHWPDLVDALGGRSAPTWPPAGRMNDHLRALDQADDEHEETHAQQLTTLRAPDGRTIGYRCTHCGDVDPGHAHPVGDERDPAQIGERPIPIRLNIHETMRLVHEQLVDCADAIASSVQRPVMGLLPQGYPKADRARRELLVMQDRRDPRRWSWTRTRPAAPLVALWLLGRVQGAPGPFRPLATPQLDHITAVARSCAQRIEQALDVGEQKATLARPCPTCGGPLTLHGGAGTNPVARCAGCGHIWAQPDTSAVA
;
A
#
# COMPACT_ATOMS: atom_id res chain seq x y z
N MET A 1 -9.28 21.20 -3.25
CA MET A 1 -9.93 19.87 -3.38
C MET A 1 -11.17 19.82 -2.52
N THR A 2 -12.25 19.16 -2.98
CA THR A 2 -13.53 19.05 -2.25
C THR A 2 -13.58 17.79 -1.38
N THR A 3 -14.39 17.79 -0.32
CA THR A 3 -14.62 16.63 0.58
C THR A 3 -15.00 15.36 -0.17
N THR A 4 -15.90 15.49 -1.16
CA THR A 4 -16.29 14.42 -2.08
C THR A 4 -15.11 13.78 -2.79
N ARG A 5 -14.14 14.59 -3.24
CA ARG A 5 -12.93 14.09 -3.90
C ARG A 5 -12.10 13.26 -2.93
N HIS A 6 -11.85 13.73 -1.72
CA HIS A 6 -11.07 12.99 -0.72
C HIS A 6 -11.70 11.63 -0.36
N LEU A 7 -13.02 11.58 -0.14
CA LEU A 7 -13.71 10.31 0.11
C LEU A 7 -13.68 9.38 -1.11
N THR A 8 -13.79 9.94 -2.32
CA THR A 8 -13.65 9.16 -3.57
C THR A 8 -12.24 8.60 -3.72
N THR A 9 -11.20 9.36 -3.40
CA THR A 9 -9.80 8.90 -3.36
C THR A 9 -9.67 7.67 -2.47
N VAL A 10 -10.21 7.72 -1.24
CA VAL A 10 -10.18 6.58 -0.31
C VAL A 10 -10.86 5.35 -0.92
N ILE A 11 -12.07 5.51 -1.48
CA ILE A 11 -12.83 4.39 -2.05
C ILE A 11 -12.08 3.76 -3.24
N ARG A 12 -11.50 4.59 -4.12
CA ARG A 12 -10.85 4.14 -5.34
C ARG A 12 -9.49 3.49 -5.12
N HIS A 13 -8.70 3.99 -4.17
CA HIS A 13 -7.35 3.48 -3.91
C HIS A 13 -7.29 2.40 -2.84
N TRP A 14 -8.42 2.05 -2.21
CA TRP A 14 -8.44 0.94 -1.26
C TRP A 14 -8.07 -0.41 -1.86
N PRO A 15 -8.53 -0.81 -3.07
CA PRO A 15 -8.04 -2.00 -3.75
C PRO A 15 -6.53 -1.96 -3.98
N ASP A 16 -5.97 -0.81 -4.39
CA ASP A 16 -4.53 -0.65 -4.59
C ASP A 16 -3.73 -0.91 -3.30
N LEU A 17 -4.26 -0.52 -2.13
CA LEU A 17 -3.65 -0.85 -0.83
C LEU A 17 -3.73 -2.34 -0.52
N VAL A 18 -4.85 -3.00 -0.85
CA VAL A 18 -5.02 -4.45 -0.67
C VAL A 18 -4.02 -5.21 -1.54
N ASP A 19 -3.84 -4.77 -2.79
CA ASP A 19 -2.87 -5.36 -3.71
C ASP A 19 -1.43 -5.09 -3.23
N ALA A 20 -1.14 -3.86 -2.79
CA ALA A 20 0.15 -3.50 -2.22
C ALA A 20 0.48 -4.26 -0.92
N LEU A 21 -0.53 -4.65 -0.13
CA LEU A 21 -0.35 -5.43 1.09
C LEU A 21 0.16 -6.84 0.78
N GLY A 22 -0.27 -7.45 -0.33
CA GLY A 22 0.17 -8.76 -0.81
C GLY A 22 1.44 -8.72 -1.67
N GLY A 23 1.86 -7.54 -2.12
CA GLY A 23 3.06 -7.36 -2.95
C GLY A 23 4.36 -7.47 -2.17
N ARG A 24 5.39 -8.10 -2.77
CA ARG A 24 6.78 -8.07 -2.27
C ARG A 24 7.20 -6.61 -2.01
N SER A 25 7.81 -6.32 -0.86
CA SER A 25 8.28 -4.97 -0.51
C SER A 25 9.04 -4.34 -1.69
N ALA A 26 8.49 -3.29 -2.28
CA ALA A 26 9.27 -2.44 -3.17
C ALA A 26 10.36 -1.78 -2.31
N PRO A 27 11.56 -1.54 -2.87
CA PRO A 27 12.61 -0.83 -2.15
C PRO A 27 12.04 0.50 -1.63
N THR A 28 12.09 0.67 -0.29
CA THR A 28 11.59 1.85 0.40
C THR A 28 12.24 3.10 -0.17
N TRP A 29 11.41 4.10 -0.47
CA TRP A 29 11.84 5.38 -1.03
C TRP A 29 11.93 6.49 0.03
N PRO A 30 12.97 7.35 0.00
CA PRO A 30 14.27 7.07 -0.62
C PRO A 30 14.95 5.91 0.12
N PRO A 31 15.80 5.12 -0.53
CA PRO A 31 16.49 4.00 0.10
C PRO A 31 17.48 4.53 1.15
N ALA A 32 17.00 4.73 2.38
CA ALA A 32 17.81 5.15 3.50
C ALA A 32 18.80 4.02 3.82
N GLY A 33 20.08 4.26 3.52
CA GLY A 33 21.18 3.34 3.78
C GLY A 33 21.77 2.61 2.57
N ARG A 34 21.15 2.68 1.38
CA ARG A 34 21.65 2.03 0.14
C ARG A 34 21.86 3.00 -1.04
N MET A 35 21.90 4.30 -0.78
CA MET A 35 22.07 5.33 -1.81
C MET A 35 23.42 5.23 -2.53
N ASN A 36 24.50 4.97 -1.77
CA ASN A 36 25.82 4.71 -2.35
C ASN A 36 25.90 3.35 -3.03
N ASP A 37 25.25 2.32 -2.48
CA ASP A 37 25.25 0.98 -3.06
C ASP A 37 24.48 0.94 -4.38
N HIS A 38 23.38 1.69 -4.50
CA HIS A 38 22.60 1.79 -5.73
C HIS A 38 23.37 2.52 -6.83
N LEU A 39 24.05 3.63 -6.51
CA LEU A 39 24.91 4.32 -7.47
C LEU A 39 26.11 3.45 -7.86
N ARG A 40 26.70 2.72 -6.90
CA ARG A 40 27.79 1.78 -7.17
C ARG A 40 27.35 0.59 -8.02
N ALA A 41 26.12 0.10 -7.85
CA ALA A 41 25.56 -0.96 -8.67
C ALA A 41 25.29 -0.52 -10.12
N LEU A 42 24.96 0.75 -10.33
CA LEU A 42 24.85 1.33 -11.67
C LEU A 42 26.23 1.50 -12.31
N ASP A 43 27.23 1.97 -11.55
CA ASP A 43 28.62 2.07 -12.03
C ASP A 43 29.19 0.66 -12.37
N GLN A 44 28.90 -0.37 -11.58
CA GLN A 44 29.33 -1.75 -11.86
C GLN A 44 28.62 -2.39 -13.05
N ALA A 45 27.36 -2.03 -13.32
CA ALA A 45 26.60 -2.57 -14.45
C ALA A 45 27.10 -2.05 -15.82
N ASP A 46 27.77 -0.90 -15.84
CA ASP A 46 28.41 -0.35 -17.04
C ASP A 46 29.79 -1.00 -17.31
N ASP A 47 30.43 -1.63 -16.31
CA ASP A 47 31.81 -2.12 -16.38
C ASP A 47 31.96 -3.65 -16.62
N GLU A 48 30.94 -4.49 -16.39
CA GLU A 48 31.12 -5.95 -16.38
C GLU A 48 30.34 -6.71 -17.48
N HIS A 49 31.05 -7.08 -18.56
CA HIS A 49 30.77 -8.24 -19.41
C HIS A 49 31.89 -9.29 -19.24
N GLU A 50 32.09 -9.78 -18.01
CA GLU A 50 32.90 -10.97 -17.74
C GLU A 50 32.07 -11.99 -16.96
N GLU A 51 31.88 -13.17 -17.56
CA GLU A 51 31.01 -14.25 -17.05
C GLU A 51 31.54 -14.85 -15.73
N THR A 52 31.16 -14.26 -14.60
CA THR A 52 31.32 -14.87 -13.28
C THR A 52 30.07 -15.68 -12.91
N HIS A 53 30.24 -16.98 -12.67
CA HIS A 53 29.16 -17.87 -12.26
C HIS A 53 29.43 -18.48 -10.88
N ALA A 54 28.36 -18.74 -10.12
CA ALA A 54 28.46 -19.37 -8.80
C ALA A 54 28.73 -20.88 -8.92
N GLN A 55 29.46 -21.44 -7.95
CA GLN A 55 29.76 -22.88 -7.93
C GLN A 55 28.51 -23.72 -7.67
N GLN A 56 28.18 -24.64 -8.58
CA GLN A 56 27.08 -25.59 -8.38
C GLN A 56 27.55 -27.01 -8.67
N LEU A 57 27.85 -27.78 -7.62
CA LEU A 57 28.47 -29.10 -7.74
C LEU A 57 27.45 -30.21 -7.98
N THR A 58 27.71 -31.05 -8.96
CA THR A 58 27.03 -32.34 -9.18
C THR A 58 27.95 -33.47 -8.73
N THR A 59 27.41 -34.42 -7.96
CA THR A 59 28.13 -35.60 -7.49
C THR A 59 28.31 -36.63 -8.62
N LEU A 60 29.54 -37.07 -8.85
CA LEU A 60 29.85 -38.17 -9.78
C LEU A 60 29.83 -39.50 -9.01
N ARG A 61 29.13 -40.49 -9.57
CA ARG A 61 29.04 -41.84 -8.98
C ARG A 61 29.56 -42.89 -9.95
N ALA A 62 30.25 -43.88 -9.41
CA ALA A 62 30.65 -45.10 -10.10
C ALA A 62 29.46 -46.05 -10.32
N PRO A 63 29.60 -47.06 -11.21
CA PRO A 63 28.52 -48.01 -11.51
C PRO A 63 28.07 -48.85 -10.30
N ASP A 64 28.94 -49.02 -9.31
CA ASP A 64 28.67 -49.66 -8.02
C ASP A 64 27.93 -48.74 -7.02
N GLY A 65 27.62 -47.51 -7.43
CA GLY A 65 26.94 -46.50 -6.62
C GLY A 65 27.87 -45.67 -5.72
N ARG A 66 29.18 -45.94 -5.70
CA ARG A 66 30.14 -45.20 -4.87
C ARG A 66 30.42 -43.81 -5.43
N THR A 67 30.47 -42.79 -4.59
CA THR A 67 30.86 -41.43 -4.99
C THR A 67 32.34 -41.39 -5.38
N ILE A 68 32.63 -40.91 -6.59
CA ILE A 68 33.99 -40.81 -7.16
C ILE A 68 34.51 -39.38 -7.27
N GLY A 69 33.66 -38.37 -7.11
CA GLY A 69 34.08 -36.95 -7.13
C GLY A 69 32.91 -35.99 -7.29
N TYR A 70 33.25 -34.73 -7.53
CA TYR A 70 32.31 -33.63 -7.80
C TYR A 70 32.74 -32.89 -9.07
N ARG A 71 31.79 -32.36 -9.83
CA ARG A 71 32.05 -31.44 -10.95
C ARG A 71 31.11 -30.25 -10.90
N CYS A 72 31.55 -29.06 -11.32
CA CYS A 72 30.64 -27.93 -11.47
C CYS A 72 29.65 -28.18 -12.63
N THR A 73 28.40 -27.80 -12.45
CA THR A 73 27.31 -27.99 -13.42
C THR A 73 27.40 -26.97 -14.57
N HIS A 74 28.04 -25.83 -14.34
CA HIS A 74 28.16 -24.74 -15.32
C HIS A 74 29.41 -24.83 -16.19
N CYS A 75 30.60 -25.04 -15.60
CA CYS A 75 31.87 -25.08 -16.35
C CYS A 75 32.46 -26.49 -16.51
N GLY A 76 31.96 -27.49 -15.80
CA GLY A 76 32.43 -28.87 -15.92
C GLY A 76 33.81 -29.16 -15.29
N ASP A 77 34.53 -28.14 -14.82
CA ASP A 77 35.89 -28.27 -14.27
C ASP A 77 35.93 -28.72 -12.81
N VAL A 78 37.06 -29.34 -12.44
CA VAL A 78 37.35 -29.93 -11.12
C VAL A 78 38.66 -29.37 -10.52
N ASP A 79 39.33 -28.45 -11.23
CA ASP A 79 40.69 -28.01 -10.87
C ASP A 79 40.69 -26.88 -9.80
N PRO A 80 41.66 -26.85 -8.85
CA PRO A 80 41.72 -25.83 -7.78
C PRO A 80 42.09 -24.42 -8.26
N GLY A 81 42.34 -24.23 -9.56
CA GLY A 81 42.87 -22.99 -10.14
C GLY A 81 41.83 -21.93 -10.52
N HIS A 82 40.54 -22.26 -10.57
CA HIS A 82 39.49 -21.27 -10.83
C HIS A 82 38.79 -20.89 -9.53
N ALA A 83 38.95 -19.62 -9.14
CA ALA A 83 38.26 -19.03 -7.99
C ALA A 83 36.77 -18.93 -8.30
N HIS A 84 36.01 -19.97 -7.95
CA HIS A 84 34.57 -19.85 -7.89
C HIS A 84 34.22 -19.05 -6.63
N PRO A 85 33.40 -18.01 -6.71
CA PRO A 85 32.79 -17.49 -5.50
C PRO A 85 32.02 -18.64 -4.86
N VAL A 86 32.31 -18.92 -3.58
CA VAL A 86 31.54 -19.88 -2.78
C VAL A 86 30.10 -19.38 -2.84
N GLY A 87 29.24 -20.09 -3.59
CA GLY A 87 27.83 -19.74 -3.66
C GLY A 87 27.28 -19.73 -2.24
N ASP A 88 26.51 -18.71 -1.89
CA ASP A 88 25.99 -18.50 -0.53
C ASP A 88 25.52 -19.83 0.08
N GLU A 89 26.39 -20.43 0.89
CA GLU A 89 26.13 -21.69 1.54
C GLU A 89 24.92 -21.44 2.45
N ARG A 90 23.86 -22.24 2.28
CA ARG A 90 22.60 -22.09 3.01
C ARG A 90 22.89 -21.86 4.50
N ASP A 91 22.53 -20.68 5.00
CA ASP A 91 22.60 -20.36 6.42
C ASP A 91 21.75 -21.37 7.21
N PRO A 92 22.33 -22.18 8.10
CA PRO A 92 21.59 -23.13 8.93
C PRO A 92 20.58 -22.47 9.88
N ALA A 93 20.53 -21.13 9.98
CA ALA A 93 19.47 -20.38 10.66
C ALA A 93 18.17 -20.20 9.85
N GLN A 94 18.08 -20.69 8.60
CA GLN A 94 16.85 -20.65 7.78
C GLN A 94 15.76 -21.59 8.32
N ILE A 95 15.07 -21.14 9.37
CA ILE A 95 13.82 -21.72 9.86
C ILE A 95 12.64 -21.16 9.05
N GLY A 96 12.06 -22.03 8.24
CA GLY A 96 10.69 -21.95 7.73
C GLY A 96 10.49 -21.04 6.52
N GLU A 97 9.81 -21.56 5.50
CA GLU A 97 9.04 -20.75 4.56
C GLU A 97 8.15 -19.81 5.36
N ARG A 98 8.61 -18.56 5.53
CA ARG A 98 7.78 -17.52 6.11
C ARG A 98 6.87 -16.99 5.01
N PRO A 99 5.55 -16.91 5.23
CA PRO A 99 4.68 -16.18 4.33
C PRO A 99 5.24 -14.78 4.16
N ILE A 100 5.24 -14.32 2.90
CA ILE A 100 5.74 -13.05 2.39
C ILE A 100 5.54 -11.94 3.44
N PRO A 101 6.57 -11.14 3.81
CA PRO A 101 6.38 -10.08 4.77
C PRO A 101 5.36 -9.09 4.22
N ILE A 102 4.17 -9.07 4.81
CA ILE A 102 3.17 -8.03 4.58
C ILE A 102 3.86 -6.67 4.70
N ARG A 103 3.55 -5.75 3.79
CA ARG A 103 4.06 -4.38 3.88
C ARG A 103 3.46 -3.71 5.13
N LEU A 104 4.21 -3.72 6.23
CA LEU A 104 3.72 -3.25 7.54
C LEU A 104 3.24 -1.80 7.51
N ASN A 105 3.86 -0.94 6.69
CA ASN A 105 3.44 0.44 6.49
C ASN A 105 2.06 0.53 5.81
N ILE A 106 1.79 -0.29 4.80
CA ILE A 106 0.48 -0.37 4.14
C ILE A 106 -0.55 -0.90 5.11
N HIS A 107 -0.24 -1.99 5.82
CA HIS A 107 -1.12 -2.56 6.84
C HIS A 107 -1.51 -1.52 7.91
N GLU A 108 -0.52 -0.80 8.46
CA GLU A 108 -0.77 0.22 9.47
C GLU A 108 -1.54 1.41 8.91
N THR A 109 -1.26 1.81 7.66
CA THR A 109 -2.04 2.85 6.98
C THR A 109 -3.50 2.45 6.83
N MET A 110 -3.77 1.22 6.38
CA MET A 110 -5.13 0.68 6.27
C MET A 110 -5.84 0.67 7.62
N ARG A 111 -5.15 0.24 8.69
CA ARG A 111 -5.71 0.21 10.06
C ARG A 111 -6.08 1.61 10.55
N LEU A 112 -5.15 2.56 10.44
CA LEU A 112 -5.35 3.95 10.89
C LEU A 112 -6.43 4.67 10.10
N VAL A 113 -6.51 4.46 8.78
CA VAL A 113 -7.56 5.05 7.94
C VAL A 113 -8.92 4.46 8.31
N HIS A 114 -9.00 3.15 8.48
CA HIS A 114 -10.24 2.48 8.86
C HIS A 114 -10.77 2.98 10.21
N GLU A 115 -9.91 3.07 11.23
CA GLU A 115 -10.27 3.55 12.57
C GLU A 115 -10.81 4.99 12.52
N GLN A 116 -10.07 5.91 11.90
CA GLN A 116 -10.50 7.31 11.77
C GLN A 116 -11.82 7.48 11.04
N LEU A 117 -12.06 6.70 9.97
CA LEU A 117 -13.32 6.78 9.22
C LEU A 117 -14.48 6.22 10.04
N VAL A 118 -14.28 5.12 10.76
CA VAL A 118 -15.33 4.51 11.60
C VAL A 118 -15.69 5.46 12.74
N ASP A 119 -14.71 6.05 13.41
CA ASP A 119 -14.94 7.01 14.50
C ASP A 119 -15.67 8.25 13.99
N CYS A 120 -15.28 8.76 12.82
CA CYS A 120 -15.98 9.86 12.17
C CYS A 120 -17.42 9.47 11.84
N ALA A 121 -17.66 8.29 11.27
CA ALA A 121 -19.00 7.82 10.95
C ALA A 121 -19.87 7.62 12.21
N ASP A 122 -19.31 7.12 13.32
CA ASP A 122 -20.01 7.02 14.60
C ASP A 122 -20.39 8.41 15.15
N ALA A 123 -19.46 9.36 15.14
CA ALA A 123 -19.70 10.73 15.57
C ALA A 123 -20.77 11.43 14.71
N ILE A 124 -20.70 11.27 13.40
CA ILE A 124 -21.69 11.84 12.48
C ILE A 124 -23.04 11.14 12.66
N ALA A 125 -23.09 9.82 12.71
CA ALA A 125 -24.33 9.06 12.89
C ALA A 125 -25.03 9.44 14.20
N SER A 126 -24.30 9.57 15.31
CA SER A 126 -24.88 9.96 16.59
C SER A 126 -25.56 11.34 16.56
N SER A 127 -25.08 12.26 15.70
CA SER A 127 -25.63 13.61 15.58
C SER A 127 -26.71 13.75 14.51
N VAL A 128 -26.57 13.09 13.36
CA VAL A 128 -27.44 13.30 12.19
C VAL A 128 -28.48 12.21 11.98
N GLN A 129 -28.25 10.99 12.48
CA GLN A 129 -29.19 9.89 12.28
C GLN A 129 -30.43 10.11 13.14
N ARG A 130 -31.60 10.12 12.51
CA ARG A 130 -32.86 10.27 13.24
C ARG A 130 -33.13 9.00 14.04
N PRO A 131 -33.75 9.12 15.23
CA PRO A 131 -34.22 7.96 15.97
C PRO A 131 -35.08 7.07 15.10
N VAL A 132 -35.01 5.76 15.37
CA VAL A 132 -35.93 4.81 14.74
C VAL A 132 -37.36 5.22 15.05
N MET A 133 -38.21 5.06 14.05
CA MET A 133 -39.62 5.33 14.14
C MET A 133 -40.27 4.59 15.34
N GLY A 134 -41.03 5.33 16.16
CA GLY A 134 -41.75 4.76 17.31
C GLY A 134 -43.05 4.06 16.92
N LEU A 135 -43.47 3.09 17.75
CA LEU A 135 -44.77 2.43 17.65
C LEU A 135 -45.93 3.39 18.00
N LEU A 136 -47.12 3.11 17.48
CA LEU A 136 -48.33 3.83 17.88
C LEU A 136 -48.81 3.34 19.27
N PRO A 137 -49.35 4.24 20.12
CA PRO A 137 -49.92 3.89 21.42
C PRO A 137 -51.09 2.88 21.35
N GLN A 138 -51.41 2.24 22.48
CA GLN A 138 -52.45 1.20 22.54
C GLN A 138 -53.89 1.67 22.21
N GLY A 139 -54.16 2.98 22.16
CA GLY A 139 -55.48 3.52 21.79
C GLY A 139 -55.77 3.60 20.28
N TYR A 140 -54.79 3.37 19.42
CA TYR A 140 -54.97 3.45 17.96
C TYR A 140 -55.61 2.18 17.37
N PRO A 141 -56.37 2.30 16.25
CA PRO A 141 -56.94 1.16 15.56
C PRO A 141 -55.89 0.08 15.23
N LYS A 142 -56.27 -1.20 15.40
CA LYS A 142 -55.35 -2.34 15.21
C LYS A 142 -54.70 -2.34 13.81
N ALA A 143 -55.46 -2.00 12.77
CA ALA A 143 -54.96 -1.93 11.40
C ALA A 143 -53.85 -0.86 11.24
N ASP A 144 -54.02 0.31 11.87
CA ASP A 144 -53.03 1.39 11.82
C ASP A 144 -51.77 1.04 12.60
N ARG A 145 -51.92 0.37 13.75
CA ARG A 145 -50.78 -0.16 14.52
C ARG A 145 -49.99 -1.18 13.71
N ALA A 146 -50.66 -2.15 13.10
CA ALA A 146 -50.01 -3.16 12.26
C ALA A 146 -49.27 -2.51 11.06
N ARG A 147 -49.88 -1.51 10.41
CA ARG A 147 -49.23 -0.73 9.35
C ARG A 147 -47.99 0.01 9.88
N ARG A 148 -48.08 0.62 11.06
CA ARG A 148 -46.95 1.31 11.70
C ARG A 148 -45.84 0.33 12.05
N GLU A 149 -46.14 -0.82 12.63
CA GLU A 149 -45.17 -1.86 12.97
C GLU A 149 -44.35 -2.29 11.75
N LEU A 150 -45.00 -2.46 10.61
CA LEU A 150 -44.31 -2.78 9.35
C LEU A 150 -43.34 -1.66 8.93
N LEU A 151 -43.75 -0.39 9.00
CA LEU A 151 -42.88 0.75 8.71
C LEU A 151 -41.71 0.85 9.68
N VAL A 152 -41.94 0.57 10.98
CA VAL A 152 -40.88 0.54 11.99
C VAL A 152 -39.88 -0.58 11.69
N MET A 153 -40.36 -1.76 11.29
CA MET A 153 -39.48 -2.86 10.90
C MET A 153 -38.66 -2.53 9.64
N GLN A 154 -39.26 -1.88 8.65
CA GLN A 154 -38.55 -1.41 7.46
C GLN A 154 -37.51 -0.35 7.80
N ASP A 155 -37.88 0.65 8.62
CA ASP A 155 -36.98 1.71 9.06
C ASP A 155 -35.79 1.16 9.87
N ARG A 156 -36.03 0.18 10.76
CA ARG A 156 -34.94 -0.51 11.50
C ARG A 156 -33.97 -1.27 10.60
N ARG A 157 -34.47 -1.79 9.47
CA ARG A 157 -33.69 -2.59 8.51
C ARG A 157 -33.19 -1.76 7.32
N ASP A 158 -33.38 -0.44 7.34
CA ASP A 158 -32.90 0.43 6.25
C ASP A 158 -31.37 0.30 6.14
N PRO A 159 -30.83 -0.21 5.02
CA PRO A 159 -29.40 -0.43 4.85
C PRO A 159 -28.58 0.87 4.86
N ARG A 160 -29.23 2.02 4.73
CA ARG A 160 -28.57 3.34 4.81
C ARG A 160 -28.26 3.74 6.24
N ARG A 161 -28.96 3.17 7.23
CA ARG A 161 -28.71 3.47 8.65
C ARG A 161 -27.35 2.96 9.05
N TRP A 162 -26.60 3.81 9.72
CA TRP A 162 -25.37 3.42 10.37
C TRP A 162 -25.72 2.63 11.64
N SER A 163 -25.47 1.32 11.60
CA SER A 163 -25.65 0.41 12.73
C SER A 163 -24.83 -0.85 12.50
N TRP A 164 -23.97 -1.20 13.45
CA TRP A 164 -23.11 -2.38 13.37
C TRP A 164 -23.09 -3.07 14.73
N THR A 165 -23.38 -4.37 14.76
CA THR A 165 -23.54 -5.13 16.01
C THR A 165 -22.42 -6.12 16.30
N ARG A 166 -21.62 -6.50 15.29
CA ARG A 166 -20.54 -7.49 15.44
C ARG A 166 -19.26 -7.04 14.76
N THR A 167 -19.33 -6.81 13.45
CA THR A 167 -18.16 -6.46 12.64
C THR A 167 -18.32 -5.05 12.09
N ARG A 168 -17.30 -4.23 12.27
CA ARG A 168 -17.23 -2.89 11.66
C ARG A 168 -17.10 -3.04 10.14
N PRO A 169 -17.77 -2.19 9.35
CA PRO A 169 -17.68 -2.22 7.90
C PRO A 169 -16.27 -1.79 7.46
N ALA A 170 -15.78 -2.35 6.35
CA ALA A 170 -14.49 -1.95 5.79
C ALA A 170 -14.46 -0.45 5.41
N ALA A 171 -13.27 0.14 5.43
CA ALA A 171 -13.07 1.57 5.18
C ALA A 171 -13.78 2.12 3.92
N PRO A 172 -13.83 1.43 2.76
CA PRO A 172 -14.55 1.94 1.58
C PRO A 172 -16.05 2.09 1.82
N LEU A 173 -16.67 1.15 2.55
CA LEU A 173 -18.09 1.22 2.87
C LEU A 173 -18.38 2.36 3.85
N VAL A 174 -17.47 2.60 4.80
CA VAL A 174 -17.55 3.73 5.73
C VAL A 174 -17.44 5.06 4.96
N ALA A 175 -16.45 5.18 4.08
CA ALA A 175 -16.23 6.35 3.25
C ALA A 175 -17.42 6.60 2.30
N LEU A 176 -18.01 5.54 1.74
CA LEU A 176 -19.20 5.63 0.90
C LEU A 176 -20.42 6.13 1.69
N TRP A 177 -20.59 5.67 2.93
CA TRP A 177 -21.66 6.16 3.80
C TRP A 177 -21.50 7.66 4.10
N LEU A 178 -20.29 8.10 4.46
CA LEU A 178 -19.96 9.51 4.68
C LEU A 178 -20.17 10.35 3.41
N LEU A 179 -19.79 9.81 2.25
CA LEU A 179 -19.97 10.48 0.95
C LEU A 179 -21.46 10.72 0.67
N GLY A 180 -22.31 9.73 0.94
CA GLY A 180 -23.76 9.90 0.83
C GLY A 180 -24.30 11.01 1.72
N ARG A 181 -23.72 11.25 2.91
CA ARG A 181 -24.10 12.39 3.77
C ARG A 181 -23.67 13.73 3.19
N VAL A 182 -22.43 13.81 2.71
CA VAL A 182 -21.91 15.02 2.06
C VAL A 182 -22.71 15.39 0.81
N GLN A 183 -23.20 14.39 0.06
CA GLN A 183 -24.03 14.59 -1.12
C GLN A 183 -25.52 14.83 -0.83
N GLY A 184 -25.94 14.81 0.45
CA GLY A 184 -27.34 15.00 0.81
C GLY A 184 -28.25 13.84 0.39
N ALA A 185 -27.72 12.62 0.27
CA ALA A 185 -28.51 11.45 -0.11
C ALA A 185 -29.69 11.22 0.86
N PRO A 186 -30.90 10.94 0.34
CA PRO A 186 -32.11 10.83 1.14
C PRO A 186 -32.06 9.64 2.10
N GLY A 187 -32.80 9.75 3.21
CA GLY A 187 -32.94 8.66 4.18
C GLY A 187 -33.27 9.17 5.57
N PRO A 188 -33.12 8.33 6.60
CA PRO A 188 -33.43 8.65 8.00
C PRO A 188 -32.38 9.57 8.66
N PHE A 189 -31.96 10.63 7.97
CA PHE A 189 -30.92 11.56 8.40
C PHE A 189 -31.44 12.98 8.38
N ARG A 190 -30.91 13.79 9.29
CA ARG A 190 -30.99 15.25 9.21
C ARG A 190 -29.92 15.75 8.23
N PRO A 191 -30.12 16.92 7.59
CA PRO A 191 -29.05 17.58 6.84
C PRO A 191 -27.81 17.80 7.71
N LEU A 192 -26.63 17.73 7.12
CA LEU A 192 -25.38 18.09 7.79
C LEU A 192 -25.39 19.60 8.08
N ALA A 193 -24.97 20.00 9.29
CA ALA A 193 -24.58 21.38 9.52
C ALA A 193 -23.08 21.56 9.26
N THR A 194 -22.64 22.82 9.22
CA THR A 194 -21.26 23.19 8.88
C THR A 194 -20.20 22.47 9.73
N PRO A 195 -20.33 22.37 11.08
CA PRO A 195 -19.31 21.71 11.90
C PRO A 195 -19.15 20.22 11.56
N GLN A 196 -20.25 19.52 11.23
CA GLN A 196 -20.18 18.13 10.79
C GLN A 196 -19.47 18.02 9.44
N LEU A 197 -19.79 18.90 8.50
CA LEU A 197 -19.15 18.90 7.18
C LEU A 197 -17.64 19.17 7.30
N ASP A 198 -17.24 20.12 8.14
CA ASP A 198 -15.83 20.45 8.39
C ASP A 198 -15.09 19.26 9.02
N HIS A 199 -15.71 18.59 10.00
CA HIS A 199 -15.15 17.39 10.60
C HIS A 199 -14.93 16.27 9.59
N ILE A 200 -15.94 15.96 8.76
CA ILE A 200 -15.80 14.97 7.67
C ILE A 200 -14.69 15.38 6.71
N THR A 201 -14.61 16.67 6.38
CA THR A 201 -13.61 17.21 5.46
C THR A 201 -12.19 17.03 5.98
N ALA A 202 -11.96 17.32 7.27
CA ALA A 202 -10.66 17.15 7.90
C ALA A 202 -10.23 15.68 7.92
N VAL A 203 -11.11 14.77 8.36
CA VAL A 203 -10.84 13.33 8.42
C VAL A 203 -10.60 12.76 7.02
N ALA A 204 -11.48 13.06 6.07
CA ALA A 204 -11.35 12.56 4.70
C ALA A 204 -10.05 13.03 4.03
N ARG A 205 -9.66 14.29 4.24
CA ARG A 205 -8.39 14.83 3.73
C ARG A 205 -7.20 14.08 4.33
N SER A 206 -7.17 13.89 5.65
CA SER A 206 -6.07 13.16 6.29
C SER A 206 -5.98 11.71 5.80
N CYS A 207 -7.12 11.03 5.67
CA CYS A 207 -7.16 9.67 5.14
C CYS A 207 -6.65 9.60 3.70
N ALA A 208 -7.14 10.48 2.81
CA ALA A 208 -6.69 10.55 1.42
C ALA A 208 -5.17 10.77 1.32
N GLN A 209 -4.62 11.72 2.08
CA GLN A 209 -3.19 12.00 2.11
C GLN A 209 -2.37 10.80 2.56
N ARG A 210 -2.81 10.09 3.61
CA ARG A 210 -2.12 8.88 4.09
C ARG A 210 -2.10 7.77 3.04
N ILE A 211 -3.22 7.57 2.33
CA ILE A 211 -3.30 6.58 1.26
C ILE A 211 -2.38 6.95 0.10
N GLU A 212 -2.44 8.20 -0.36
CA GLU A 212 -1.62 8.71 -1.46
C GLU A 212 -0.11 8.61 -1.11
N GLN A 213 0.27 8.91 0.13
CA GLN A 213 1.64 8.74 0.63
C GLN A 213 2.05 7.26 0.70
N ALA A 214 1.17 6.39 1.20
CA ALA A 214 1.48 4.97 1.37
C ALA A 214 1.61 4.22 0.04
N LEU A 215 0.78 4.57 -0.95
CA LEU A 215 0.86 4.03 -2.31
C LEU A 215 1.95 4.70 -3.16
N ASP A 216 2.65 5.69 -2.61
CA ASP A 216 3.63 6.50 -3.32
C ASP A 216 3.06 7.07 -4.63
N VAL A 217 1.81 7.53 -4.63
CA VAL A 217 1.12 8.09 -5.82
C VAL A 217 1.47 9.59 -6.02
N GLY A 218 2.32 10.15 -5.15
CA GLY A 218 2.78 11.54 -5.21
C GLY A 218 4.20 11.70 -5.76
N GLU A 219 4.47 12.82 -6.42
CA GLU A 219 5.84 13.27 -6.75
C GLU A 219 6.61 13.53 -5.45
N GLN A 220 7.67 12.76 -5.20
CA GLN A 220 8.59 12.94 -4.08
C GLN A 220 9.90 13.55 -4.56
N LYS A 221 10.44 14.47 -3.75
CA LYS A 221 11.75 15.13 -3.99
C LYS A 221 12.64 14.95 -2.76
N ALA A 222 13.89 14.53 -2.98
CA ALA A 222 14.90 14.44 -1.93
C ALA A 222 16.22 15.06 -2.40
N THR A 223 16.88 15.86 -1.57
CA THR A 223 18.23 16.38 -1.87
C THR A 223 19.26 15.32 -1.48
N LEU A 224 20.15 14.95 -2.39
CA LEU A 224 21.23 14.00 -2.12
C LEU A 224 22.35 14.68 -1.34
N ALA A 225 22.91 13.96 -0.37
CA ALA A 225 24.08 14.41 0.38
C ALA A 225 25.37 14.41 -0.47
N ARG A 226 25.41 13.63 -1.55
CA ARG A 226 26.55 13.61 -2.48
C ARG A 226 26.45 14.79 -3.46
N PRO A 227 27.52 15.58 -3.64
CA PRO A 227 27.56 16.61 -4.66
C PRO A 227 27.67 15.99 -6.07
N CYS A 228 27.35 16.77 -7.09
CA CYS A 228 27.49 16.37 -8.49
C CYS A 228 28.94 15.99 -8.80
N PRO A 229 29.21 14.80 -9.38
CA PRO A 229 30.57 14.40 -9.74
C PRO A 229 31.18 15.28 -10.83
N THR A 230 30.36 15.93 -11.65
CA THR A 230 30.82 16.80 -12.76
C THR A 230 31.07 18.24 -12.32
N CYS A 231 30.26 18.80 -11.41
CA CYS A 231 30.31 20.23 -11.10
C CYS A 231 30.24 20.58 -9.60
N GLY A 232 30.16 19.59 -8.71
CA GLY A 232 30.05 19.82 -7.27
C GLY A 232 28.70 20.35 -6.77
N GLY A 233 27.76 20.68 -7.66
CA GLY A 233 26.44 21.24 -7.29
C GLY A 233 25.52 20.23 -6.58
N PRO A 234 24.49 20.71 -5.84
CA PRO A 234 23.56 19.83 -5.15
C PRO A 234 22.73 19.01 -6.15
N LEU A 235 22.48 17.75 -5.81
CA LEU A 235 21.67 16.83 -6.60
C LEU A 235 20.29 16.68 -5.96
N THR A 236 19.24 16.77 -6.78
CA THR A 236 17.86 16.56 -6.38
C THR A 236 17.33 15.29 -7.04
N LEU A 237 16.89 14.35 -6.23
CA LEU A 237 16.27 13.11 -6.65
C LEU A 237 14.76 13.30 -6.75
N HIS A 238 14.20 13.03 -7.92
CA HIS A 238 12.78 13.06 -8.23
C HIS A 238 12.29 11.62 -8.37
N GLY A 239 11.22 11.23 -7.69
CA GLY A 239 10.66 9.89 -7.80
C GLY A 239 9.22 9.85 -7.30
N GLY A 240 8.64 8.65 -7.26
CA GLY A 240 7.26 8.44 -6.86
C GLY A 240 6.30 8.31 -8.05
N ALA A 241 5.03 8.05 -7.74
CA ALA A 241 3.95 7.71 -8.68
C ALA A 241 4.24 6.52 -9.60
N GLY A 242 5.08 5.57 -9.18
CA GLY A 242 5.50 4.42 -10.00
C GLY A 242 6.46 4.77 -11.13
N THR A 243 7.04 5.98 -11.13
CA THR A 243 8.07 6.37 -12.11
C THR A 243 9.47 5.99 -11.63
N ASN A 244 10.34 5.63 -12.58
CA ASN A 244 11.74 5.38 -12.28
C ASN A 244 12.37 6.65 -11.68
N PRO A 245 13.10 6.53 -10.57
CA PRO A 245 13.70 7.69 -9.92
C PRO A 245 14.75 8.35 -10.82
N VAL A 246 14.69 9.67 -10.87
CA VAL A 246 15.56 10.52 -11.69
C VAL A 246 16.32 11.48 -10.77
N ALA A 247 17.65 11.38 -10.73
CA ALA A 247 18.49 12.38 -10.08
C ALA A 247 18.81 13.51 -11.06
N ARG A 248 18.74 14.76 -10.61
CA ARG A 248 19.07 15.96 -11.41
C ARG A 248 20.01 16.87 -10.63
N CYS A 249 21.08 17.32 -11.25
CA CYS A 249 21.94 18.35 -10.67
C CYS A 249 21.31 19.75 -10.83
N ALA A 250 21.22 20.51 -9.75
CA ALA A 250 20.75 21.90 -9.80
C ALA A 250 21.80 22.88 -10.37
N GLY A 251 23.08 22.48 -10.40
CA GLY A 251 24.18 23.30 -10.93
C GLY A 251 24.40 23.12 -12.43
N CYS A 252 24.69 21.91 -12.90
CA CYS A 252 24.97 21.64 -14.32
C CYS A 252 23.78 21.08 -15.10
N GLY A 253 22.67 20.75 -14.44
CA GLY A 253 21.48 20.21 -15.10
C GLY A 253 21.59 18.76 -15.55
N HIS A 254 22.71 18.07 -15.27
CA HIS A 254 22.89 16.66 -15.62
C HIS A 254 21.84 15.78 -14.93
N ILE A 255 21.39 14.75 -15.64
CA ILE A 255 20.30 13.86 -15.23
C ILE A 255 20.82 12.43 -15.23
N TRP A 256 20.57 11.72 -14.14
CA TRP A 256 20.78 10.29 -14.02
C TRP A 256 19.41 9.62 -13.87
N ALA A 257 19.07 8.73 -14.80
CA ALA A 257 17.86 7.93 -14.78
C ALA A 257 18.26 6.47 -15.00
N GLN A 258 17.58 5.54 -14.34
CA GLN A 258 17.73 4.12 -14.66
C GLN A 258 17.04 3.85 -16.01
N PRO A 259 17.61 3.02 -16.91
CA PRO A 259 16.92 2.63 -18.13
C PRO A 259 15.61 1.91 -17.80
N ASP A 260 14.55 2.22 -18.55
CA ASP A 260 13.23 1.58 -18.39
C ASP A 260 13.35 0.07 -18.64
N THR A 261 13.30 -0.73 -17.57
CA THR A 261 13.18 -2.19 -17.64
C THR A 261 11.79 -2.66 -18.11
N SER A 262 10.91 -1.75 -18.51
CA SER A 262 9.53 -2.01 -18.92
C SER A 262 9.38 -2.47 -20.39
N ALA A 263 10.49 -2.69 -21.11
CA ALA A 263 10.49 -3.01 -22.54
C ALA A 263 11.09 -4.39 -22.89
N VAL A 264 11.00 -5.37 -21.99
CA VAL A 264 11.30 -6.79 -22.31
C VAL A 264 10.19 -7.68 -21.76
N ALA A 265 9.11 -7.84 -22.52
CA ALA A 265 8.24 -9.02 -22.60
C ALA A 265 7.25 -8.86 -23.76
#